data_AF-A0A3M2AK61-F1
#
_entry.id   AF-A0A3M2AK61-F1
#
_cell.length_a   1.000
_cell.length_b   1.000
_cell.length_c   1.000
_cell.angle_alpha   90.00
_cell.angle_beta   90.00
_cell.angle_gamma   90.00
#
_symmetry.space_group_name_H-M   'P 1'
#
loop_
_entity.id
_entity.type
_entity.pdbx_description
1 polymer ?
#
loop_
_entity_poly.entity_id
_entity_poly.type
_entity_poly.pdbx_seq_one_letter_code
_entity_poly.pdbx_strand_id
1 'polypeptide(L)'
;MVRLDSPLFTRQTLSVSQEFPPVQFTEAQLRRLLGSIRIRREMDFLDYYLFRKEAKPEPALTQEELTLLVPPLRTALLKARSNETVVFVIKRVDDKGIPRMTSGGVILAGRQLAVVLAHLREPVASERGQQQIFAHPLVPYRQPAFHIVAGGHQTPVTSTSSVFSLPEPTTAPAVLLGYEALRETVQPASPGRAPLQATPESTLTPGSSAGRQRGPEAIAAKLRRLKQWYEEGLITEQDYRQKKKALLEAF
;
A
#
# COMPACT_ATOMS: atom_id res chain seq x y z
N MET A 1 -2.55 -21.45 1.35
CA MET A 1 -3.88 -21.65 0.73
C MET A 1 -4.39 -20.29 0.28
N VAL A 2 -4.50 -20.05 -1.03
CA VAL A 2 -5.12 -18.84 -1.57
C VAL A 2 -6.58 -19.17 -1.80
N ARG A 3 -7.48 -18.51 -1.07
CA ARG A 3 -8.92 -18.70 -1.21
C ARG A 3 -9.48 -17.46 -1.91
N LEU A 4 -10.01 -17.67 -3.11
CA LEU A 4 -10.71 -16.67 -3.90
C LEU A 4 -12.20 -16.94 -3.74
N ASP A 5 -12.83 -16.25 -2.81
CA ASP A 5 -14.28 -16.17 -2.79
C ASP A 5 -14.65 -14.91 -3.59
N SER A 6 -15.62 -14.97 -4.49
CA SER A 6 -16.22 -13.76 -5.10
C SER A 6 -17.44 -13.36 -4.25
N PRO A 7 -17.31 -12.49 -3.24
CA PRO A 7 -18.48 -11.85 -2.67
C PRO A 7 -19.04 -10.86 -3.70
N LEU A 8 -20.30 -11.05 -4.06
CA LEU A 8 -21.08 -10.16 -4.91
C LEU A 8 -21.28 -8.82 -4.18
N PHE A 9 -20.31 -7.92 -4.27
CA PHE A 9 -20.50 -6.53 -3.90
C PHE A 9 -21.23 -5.82 -5.05
N THR A 10 -22.56 -5.73 -4.95
CA THR A 10 -23.39 -4.98 -5.90
C THR A 10 -23.24 -3.48 -5.64
N ARG A 11 -22.61 -2.75 -6.57
CA ARG A 11 -22.53 -1.28 -6.53
C ARG A 11 -23.83 -0.68 -7.09
N GLN A 12 -24.33 0.40 -6.46
CA GLN A 12 -25.27 1.30 -7.11
C GLN A 12 -24.54 2.02 -8.26
N THR A 13 -25.01 1.82 -9.47
CA THR A 13 -24.41 2.24 -10.73
C THR A 13 -24.30 3.76 -10.85
N LEU A 14 -23.06 4.28 -10.92
CA LEU A 14 -22.82 5.49 -11.70
C LEU A 14 -22.77 5.05 -13.16
N SER A 15 -23.67 5.61 -13.96
CA SER A 15 -23.85 5.34 -15.39
C SER A 15 -22.54 5.52 -16.17
N VAL A 16 -21.78 4.44 -16.36
CA VAL A 16 -20.76 4.37 -17.40
C VAL A 16 -21.33 3.44 -18.46
N SER A 17 -22.15 4.00 -19.35
CA SER A 17 -22.71 3.34 -20.53
C SER A 17 -21.65 3.05 -21.62
N GLN A 18 -20.42 2.72 -21.21
CA GLN A 18 -19.32 2.41 -22.11
C GLN A 18 -18.84 1.00 -21.79
N GLU A 19 -19.34 0.03 -22.56
CA GLU A 19 -18.84 -1.34 -22.53
C GLU A 19 -17.38 -1.32 -23.03
N PHE A 20 -16.44 -1.41 -22.09
CA PHE A 20 -15.04 -1.57 -22.45
C PHE A 20 -14.78 -3.05 -22.79
N PRO A 21 -13.98 -3.35 -23.82
CA PRO A 21 -13.64 -4.72 -24.16
C PRO A 21 -12.96 -5.42 -22.97
N PRO A 22 -13.18 -6.73 -22.78
CA PRO A 22 -12.62 -7.48 -21.66
C PRO A 22 -11.09 -7.38 -21.70
N VAL A 23 -10.53 -6.77 -20.66
CA VAL A 23 -9.10 -6.52 -20.57
C VAL A 23 -8.41 -7.83 -20.20
N GLN A 24 -7.63 -8.38 -21.14
CA GLN A 24 -6.80 -9.55 -20.87
C GLN A 24 -5.44 -9.12 -20.34
N PHE A 25 -5.22 -9.31 -19.05
CA PHE A 25 -3.90 -9.10 -18.46
C PHE A 25 -3.03 -10.36 -18.59
N THR A 26 -1.78 -10.17 -19.00
CA THR A 26 -0.76 -11.20 -18.83
C THR A 26 -0.28 -11.25 -17.39
N GLU A 27 0.26 -12.38 -16.95
CA GLU A 27 0.84 -12.50 -15.60
C GLU A 27 1.99 -11.52 -15.38
N ALA A 28 2.81 -11.29 -16.41
CA ALA A 28 3.90 -10.33 -16.35
C ALA A 28 3.38 -8.89 -16.14
N GLN A 29 2.26 -8.53 -16.80
CA GLN A 29 1.62 -7.23 -16.62
C GLN A 29 1.05 -7.06 -15.22
N LEU A 30 0.28 -8.05 -14.72
CA LEU A 30 -0.26 -8.00 -13.35
C LEU A 30 0.85 -7.94 -12.30
N ARG A 31 1.91 -8.73 -12.47
CA ARG A 31 3.07 -8.71 -11.57
C ARG A 31 3.72 -7.33 -11.53
N ARG A 32 3.90 -6.68 -12.70
CA ARG A 32 4.47 -5.33 -12.79
C ARG A 32 3.55 -4.29 -12.16
N LEU A 33 2.25 -4.34 -12.44
CA LEU A 33 1.22 -3.44 -11.90
C LEU A 33 1.20 -3.50 -10.37
N LEU A 34 0.98 -4.69 -9.81
CA LEU A 34 0.87 -4.89 -8.38
C LEU A 34 2.21 -4.65 -7.66
N GLY A 35 3.33 -5.03 -8.28
CA GLY A 35 4.67 -4.78 -7.75
C GLY A 35 5.10 -3.31 -7.81
N SER A 36 4.41 -2.47 -8.58
CA SER A 36 4.66 -1.02 -8.62
C SER A 36 4.05 -0.27 -7.44
N ILE A 37 3.10 -0.88 -6.71
CA ILE A 37 2.43 -0.25 -5.58
C ILE A 37 3.44 -0.08 -4.45
N ARG A 38 3.62 1.16 -4.00
CA ARG A 38 4.49 1.51 -2.88
C ARG A 38 3.67 1.95 -1.69
N ILE A 39 4.15 1.64 -0.50
CA ILE A 39 3.56 2.08 0.76
C ILE A 39 4.61 2.70 1.67
N ARG A 40 4.13 3.45 2.66
CA ARG A 40 4.91 3.87 3.83
C ARG A 40 4.09 3.53 5.07
N ARG A 41 4.74 2.93 6.07
CA ARG A 41 4.08 2.56 7.34
C ARG A 41 3.92 3.80 8.22
N GLU A 42 2.94 3.83 9.11
CA GLU A 42 2.79 4.95 10.07
C GLU A 42 3.98 5.05 11.03
N MET A 43 4.53 3.92 11.47
CA MET A 43 5.71 3.90 12.34
C MET A 43 6.93 4.60 11.73
N ASP A 44 7.06 4.55 10.41
CA ASP A 44 8.11 5.20 9.66
C ASP A 44 7.99 6.74 9.70
N PHE A 45 6.75 7.25 9.70
CA PHE A 45 6.50 8.68 9.92
C PHE A 45 6.91 9.09 11.33
N LEU A 46 6.63 8.27 12.34
CA LEU A 46 7.09 8.53 13.71
C LEU A 46 8.62 8.58 13.78
N ASP A 47 9.31 7.67 13.08
CA ASP A 47 10.77 7.66 13.04
C ASP A 47 11.36 8.91 12.37
N TYR A 48 10.70 9.41 11.33
CA TYR A 48 11.08 10.68 10.72
C TYR A 48 10.93 11.85 11.71
N TYR A 49 9.80 11.97 12.40
CA TYR A 49 9.59 13.09 13.31
C TYR A 49 10.42 12.99 14.61
N LEU A 50 10.58 11.80 15.17
CA LEU A 50 11.29 11.58 16.44
C LEU A 50 12.80 11.49 16.24
N PHE A 51 13.26 10.87 15.16
CA PHE A 51 14.67 10.54 14.94
C PHE A 51 15.24 11.12 13.65
N ARG A 52 14.48 11.87 12.84
CA ARG A 52 14.89 12.40 11.52
C ARG A 52 15.41 11.31 10.59
N LYS A 53 14.86 10.10 10.72
CA LYS A 53 15.15 8.98 9.81
C LYS A 53 14.22 9.07 8.60
N GLU A 54 14.79 9.29 7.42
CA GLU A 54 14.03 9.24 6.18
C GLU A 54 13.52 7.82 5.93
N ALA A 55 12.21 7.67 5.88
CA ALA A 55 11.59 6.41 5.53
C ALA A 55 11.41 6.27 4.02
N LYS A 56 12.14 5.30 3.45
CA LYS A 56 12.05 4.95 2.04
C LYS A 56 10.75 4.18 1.80
N PRO A 57 9.93 4.55 0.81
CA PRO A 57 8.75 3.78 0.44
C PRO A 57 9.12 2.33 0.11
N GLU A 58 8.38 1.38 0.66
CA GLU A 58 8.58 -0.05 0.42
C GLU A 58 7.56 -0.60 -0.58
N PRO A 59 7.84 -1.71 -1.28
CA PRO A 59 6.82 -2.40 -2.07
C PRO A 59 5.66 -2.87 -1.18
N ALA A 60 4.42 -2.63 -1.64
CA ALA A 60 3.23 -3.12 -0.94
C ALA A 60 3.24 -4.64 -0.84
N LEU A 61 3.50 -5.32 -1.95
CA LEU A 61 3.55 -6.78 -2.03
C LEU A 61 4.98 -7.24 -2.33
N THR A 62 5.42 -8.28 -1.62
CA THR A 62 6.72 -8.94 -1.85
C THR A 62 6.69 -9.80 -3.13
N GLN A 63 7.85 -10.16 -3.67
CA GLN A 63 7.92 -11.04 -4.86
C GLN A 63 7.28 -12.41 -4.62
N GLU A 64 7.38 -12.93 -3.39
CA GLU A 64 6.75 -14.18 -3.00
C GLU A 64 5.22 -14.05 -2.95
N GLU A 65 4.70 -12.96 -2.39
CA GLU A 65 3.25 -12.68 -2.39
C GLU A 65 2.74 -12.52 -3.83
N LEU A 66 3.48 -11.83 -4.71
CA LEU A 66 3.12 -11.69 -6.12
C LEU A 66 3.13 -13.04 -6.85
N THR A 67 4.06 -13.93 -6.50
CA THR A 67 4.12 -15.29 -7.09
C THR A 67 2.90 -16.11 -6.71
N LEU A 68 2.42 -15.98 -5.47
CA LEU A 68 1.21 -16.65 -4.99
C LEU A 68 -0.09 -16.01 -5.52
N LEU A 69 -0.12 -14.68 -5.64
CA LEU A 69 -1.34 -13.92 -5.96
C LEU A 69 -1.64 -13.86 -7.46
N VAL A 70 -0.62 -13.64 -8.29
CA VAL A 70 -0.83 -13.28 -9.71
C VAL A 70 -1.56 -14.37 -10.51
N PRO A 71 -1.17 -15.67 -10.46
CA PRO A 71 -1.87 -16.70 -11.22
C PRO A 71 -3.37 -16.81 -10.87
N PRO A 72 -3.78 -16.98 -9.61
CA PRO A 72 -5.21 -17.09 -9.26
C PRO A 72 -5.96 -15.78 -9.53
N LEU A 73 -5.33 -14.62 -9.28
CA LEU A 73 -5.93 -13.32 -9.54
C LEU A 73 -6.22 -13.12 -11.04
N ARG A 74 -5.31 -13.53 -11.92
CA ARG A 74 -5.53 -13.49 -13.37
C ARG A 74 -6.75 -14.33 -13.76
N THR A 75 -6.83 -15.57 -13.26
CA THR A 75 -7.98 -16.46 -13.54
C THR A 75 -9.29 -15.85 -13.07
N ALA A 76 -9.29 -15.22 -11.89
CA ALA A 76 -10.47 -14.56 -11.36
C ALA A 76 -10.85 -13.31 -12.16
N LEU A 77 -9.89 -12.47 -12.54
CA LEU A 77 -10.14 -11.28 -13.38
C LEU A 77 -10.67 -11.63 -14.78
N LEU A 78 -10.26 -12.77 -15.35
CA LEU A 78 -10.82 -13.26 -16.62
C LEU A 78 -12.30 -13.69 -16.51
N LYS A 79 -12.74 -14.05 -15.30
CA LYS A 79 -14.14 -14.44 -15.03
C LYS A 79 -14.97 -13.28 -14.50
N ALA A 80 -14.32 -12.26 -13.94
CA ALA A 80 -14.97 -11.14 -13.29
C ALA A 80 -15.60 -10.19 -14.30
N ARG A 81 -16.79 -9.69 -13.99
CA ARG A 81 -17.47 -8.62 -14.72
C ARG A 81 -16.99 -7.25 -14.25
N SER A 82 -17.28 -6.19 -15.02
CA SER A 82 -16.90 -4.81 -14.70
C SER A 82 -17.51 -4.26 -13.40
N ASN A 83 -18.52 -4.94 -12.85
CA ASN A 83 -19.15 -4.60 -11.58
C ASN A 83 -18.77 -5.54 -10.43
N GLU A 84 -17.88 -6.50 -10.67
CA GLU A 84 -17.46 -7.49 -9.67
C GLU A 84 -16.11 -7.11 -9.07
N THR A 85 -15.95 -7.43 -7.79
CA THR A 85 -14.69 -7.25 -7.08
C THR A 85 -14.04 -8.61 -6.88
N VAL A 86 -12.80 -8.74 -7.36
CA VAL A 86 -11.99 -9.93 -7.09
C VAL A 86 -11.24 -9.69 -5.79
N VAL A 87 -11.61 -10.39 -4.72
CA VAL A 87 -10.93 -10.30 -3.43
C VAL A 87 -9.87 -11.39 -3.27
N PHE A 88 -8.89 -11.13 -2.43
CA PHE A 88 -7.84 -12.10 -2.11
C PHE A 88 -7.49 -12.05 -0.63
N VAL A 89 -7.05 -13.21 -0.13
CA VAL A 89 -6.47 -13.36 1.21
C VAL A 89 -5.26 -14.28 1.10
N ILE A 90 -4.13 -13.81 1.60
CA ILE A 90 -2.88 -14.55 1.73
C ILE A 90 -2.60 -14.70 3.23
N LYS A 91 -2.59 -15.95 3.70
CA LYS A 91 -2.11 -16.31 5.04
C LYS A 91 -0.71 -16.88 4.91
N ARG A 92 0.24 -16.29 5.64
CA ARG A 92 1.60 -16.80 5.82
C ARG A 92 1.89 -16.96 7.29
N VAL A 93 2.83 -17.82 7.63
CA VAL A 93 3.32 -17.94 9.00
C VAL A 93 4.75 -17.42 8.99
N ASP A 94 5.10 -16.54 9.92
CA ASP A 94 6.46 -16.06 10.04
C ASP A 94 7.36 -17.05 10.80
N ASP A 95 8.65 -16.71 10.91
CA ASP A 95 9.68 -17.49 11.61
C ASP A 95 9.33 -17.79 13.08
N LYS A 96 8.46 -16.98 13.69
CA LYS A 96 8.00 -17.11 15.07
C LYS A 96 6.69 -17.89 15.19
N GLY A 97 6.19 -18.47 14.10
CA GLY A 97 4.93 -19.19 14.10
C GLY A 97 3.70 -18.28 14.11
N ILE A 98 3.85 -16.96 13.94
CA ILE A 98 2.73 -16.02 13.98
C ILE A 98 2.12 -15.88 12.58
N PRO A 99 0.81 -16.13 12.42
CA PRO A 99 0.13 -15.91 11.16
C PRO A 99 0.12 -14.43 10.78
N ARG A 100 0.56 -14.14 9.55
CA ARG A 100 0.49 -12.84 8.89
C ARG A 100 -0.50 -12.88 7.73
N MET A 101 -1.42 -11.94 7.76
CA MET A 101 -2.53 -11.82 6.82
C MET A 101 -2.28 -10.64 5.89
N THR A 102 -2.37 -10.89 4.59
CA THR A 102 -2.41 -9.85 3.56
C THR A 102 -3.73 -10.04 2.80
N SER A 103 -4.58 -9.01 2.75
CA SER A 103 -5.87 -9.09 2.06
C SER A 103 -6.25 -7.79 1.39
N GLY A 104 -7.11 -7.91 0.40
CA GLY A 104 -7.56 -6.80 -0.40
C GLY A 104 -8.44 -7.25 -1.53
N GLY A 105 -8.60 -6.37 -2.51
CA GLY A 105 -9.32 -6.69 -3.72
C GLY A 105 -8.93 -5.83 -4.89
N VAL A 106 -9.33 -6.30 -6.05
CA VAL A 106 -9.04 -5.72 -7.34
C VAL A 106 -10.35 -5.52 -8.07
N ILE A 107 -10.56 -4.31 -8.59
CA ILE A 107 -11.80 -3.88 -9.21
C ILE A 107 -11.44 -3.30 -10.58
N LEU A 108 -12.11 -3.79 -11.62
CA LEU A 108 -11.95 -3.27 -12.97
C LEU A 108 -12.89 -2.08 -13.17
N ALA A 109 -12.33 -0.86 -13.21
CA ALA A 109 -13.07 0.38 -13.39
C ALA A 109 -12.79 0.97 -14.76
N GLY A 110 -13.48 0.48 -15.79
CA GLY A 110 -13.29 0.91 -17.18
C GLY A 110 -11.85 0.68 -17.65
N ARG A 111 -11.10 1.78 -17.88
CA ARG A 111 -9.67 1.75 -18.30
C ARG A 111 -8.67 1.73 -17.15
N GLN A 112 -9.14 1.55 -15.93
CA GLN A 112 -8.31 1.57 -14.72
C GLN A 112 -8.53 0.30 -13.89
N LEU A 113 -7.48 -0.09 -13.17
CA LEU A 113 -7.52 -1.18 -12.21
C LEU A 113 -7.43 -0.56 -10.81
N ALA A 114 -8.52 -0.60 -10.03
CA ALA A 114 -8.48 -0.19 -8.65
C ALA A 114 -7.98 -1.35 -7.79
N VAL A 115 -7.01 -1.08 -6.92
CA VAL A 115 -6.48 -2.04 -5.95
C VAL A 115 -6.73 -1.50 -4.56
N VAL A 116 -7.44 -2.28 -3.75
CA VAL A 116 -7.76 -2.01 -2.35
C VAL A 116 -6.90 -2.92 -1.48
N LEU A 117 -6.25 -2.36 -0.45
CA LEU A 117 -5.43 -3.12 0.50
C LEU A 117 -5.99 -2.92 1.92
N ALA A 118 -6.67 -3.93 2.45
CA ALA A 118 -7.24 -3.87 3.80
C ALA A 118 -6.25 -4.33 4.87
N HIS A 119 -5.43 -5.34 4.57
CA HIS A 119 -4.41 -5.85 5.48
C HIS A 119 -3.10 -6.06 4.73
N LEU A 120 -1.98 -5.68 5.34
CA LEU A 120 -0.66 -5.85 4.76
C LEU A 120 0.30 -6.49 5.75
N ARG A 121 0.50 -7.81 5.62
CA ARG A 121 1.33 -8.62 6.52
C ARG A 121 0.99 -8.42 8.01
N GLU A 122 -0.29 -8.21 8.28
CA GLU A 122 -0.83 -7.94 9.62
C GLU A 122 -0.74 -9.20 10.49
N PRO A 123 -0.13 -9.15 11.68
CA PRO A 123 -0.05 -10.31 12.57
C PRO A 123 -1.41 -10.59 13.23
N VAL A 124 -1.96 -11.78 12.99
CA VAL A 124 -3.27 -12.19 13.51
C VAL A 124 -3.19 -13.59 14.12
N ALA A 125 -2.80 -13.66 15.40
CA ALA A 125 -2.63 -14.92 16.11
C ALA A 125 -3.96 -15.65 16.37
N SER A 126 -5.04 -14.92 16.64
CA SER A 126 -6.35 -15.52 16.94
C SER A 126 -7.01 -16.13 15.70
N GLU A 127 -7.50 -17.36 15.80
CA GLU A 127 -8.26 -17.99 14.72
C GLU A 127 -9.53 -17.21 14.35
N ARG A 128 -10.23 -16.67 15.35
CA ARG A 128 -11.42 -15.82 15.15
C ARG A 128 -11.10 -14.61 14.27
N GLY A 129 -10.00 -13.92 14.55
CA GLY A 129 -9.55 -12.79 13.74
C GLY A 129 -9.19 -13.20 12.31
N GLN A 130 -8.55 -14.36 12.13
CA GLN A 130 -8.26 -14.89 10.80
C GLN A 130 -9.55 -15.20 10.02
N GLN A 131 -10.50 -15.89 10.65
CA GLN A 131 -11.81 -16.21 10.04
C GLN A 131 -12.58 -14.95 9.64
N GLN A 132 -12.52 -13.90 10.46
CA GLN A 132 -13.15 -12.62 10.15
C GLN A 132 -12.53 -11.96 8.91
N ILE A 133 -11.20 -12.00 8.77
CA ILE A 133 -10.51 -11.50 7.56
C ILE A 133 -10.88 -12.33 6.33
N PHE A 134 -11.03 -13.65 6.48
CA PHE A 134 -11.52 -14.50 5.39
C PHE A 134 -12.96 -14.16 4.98
N ALA A 135 -13.85 -13.91 5.96
CA ALA A 135 -15.24 -13.56 5.70
C ALA A 135 -15.40 -12.15 5.09
N HIS A 136 -14.54 -11.21 5.49
CA HIS A 136 -14.60 -9.81 5.06
C HIS A 136 -13.22 -9.29 4.61
N PRO A 137 -12.68 -9.74 3.46
CA PRO A 137 -11.31 -9.43 3.02
C PRO A 137 -11.01 -7.95 2.77
N LEU A 138 -12.07 -7.15 2.55
CA LEU A 138 -11.98 -5.72 2.29
C LEU A 138 -12.25 -4.87 3.53
N VAL A 139 -12.71 -5.45 4.63
CA VAL A 139 -13.00 -4.70 5.86
C VAL A 139 -11.77 -4.77 6.75
N PRO A 140 -11.08 -3.65 7.01
CA PRO A 140 -9.93 -3.67 7.90
C PRO A 140 -10.33 -4.16 9.30
N TYR A 141 -9.58 -5.11 9.83
CA TYR A 141 -9.72 -5.62 11.20
C TYR A 141 -9.34 -4.56 12.23
N ARG A 142 -8.44 -3.64 11.83
CA ARG A 142 -8.01 -2.44 12.56
C ARG A 142 -7.73 -1.33 11.55
N GLN A 143 -7.57 -0.09 12.01
CA GLN A 143 -7.16 1.01 11.14
C GLN A 143 -5.84 0.65 10.44
N PRO A 144 -5.77 0.74 9.09
CA PRO A 144 -4.55 0.39 8.36
C PRO A 144 -3.39 1.32 8.75
N ALA A 145 -2.35 0.76 9.36
CA ALA A 145 -1.16 1.51 9.79
C ALA A 145 -0.17 1.79 8.63
N PHE A 146 -0.69 2.06 7.44
CA PHE A 146 0.10 2.35 6.23
C PHE A 146 -0.66 3.24 5.26
N HIS A 147 0.09 3.97 4.45
CA HIS A 147 -0.44 4.79 3.36
C HIS A 147 0.18 4.37 2.03
N ILE A 148 -0.63 4.42 0.96
CA ILE A 148 -0.14 4.19 -0.39
C ILE A 148 0.58 5.44 -0.88
N VAL A 149 1.79 5.25 -1.41
CA VAL A 149 2.58 6.29 -2.05
C VAL A 149 2.41 6.12 -3.56
N ALA A 150 1.55 6.93 -4.15
CA ALA A 150 1.23 6.85 -5.58
C ALA A 150 2.45 7.19 -6.45
N GLY A 151 2.80 6.30 -7.36
CA GLY A 151 3.78 6.54 -8.44
C GLY A 151 3.17 7.26 -9.65
N GLY A 152 3.97 7.48 -10.70
CA GLY A 152 3.57 8.28 -11.87
C GLY A 152 2.37 7.78 -12.68
N HIS A 153 1.96 6.51 -12.53
CA HIS A 153 0.79 5.93 -13.20
C HIS A 153 -0.33 5.55 -12.22
N GLN A 154 -0.25 6.07 -11.01
CA GLN A 154 -1.12 5.70 -9.90
C GLN A 154 -1.84 6.93 -9.39
N THR A 155 -3.13 6.79 -9.08
CA THR A 155 -3.90 7.85 -8.43
C THR A 155 -4.43 7.31 -7.12
N PRO A 156 -4.10 7.91 -5.96
CA PRO A 156 -4.64 7.47 -4.69
C PRO A 156 -6.16 7.71 -4.69
N VAL A 157 -6.92 6.72 -4.24
CA VAL A 157 -8.37 6.85 -4.07
C VAL A 157 -8.61 7.27 -2.63
N THR A 158 -9.08 8.49 -2.44
CA THR A 158 -9.72 8.91 -1.18
C THR A 158 -11.22 8.63 -1.29
N SER A 159 -11.88 8.36 -0.16
CA SER A 159 -13.32 8.03 -0.10
C SER A 159 -14.24 9.09 -0.72
N THR A 160 -13.71 10.29 -1.02
CA THR A 160 -14.41 11.42 -1.65
C THR A 160 -14.10 11.61 -3.14
N SER A 161 -13.39 10.67 -3.78
CA SER A 161 -13.05 10.81 -5.21
C SER A 161 -14.27 10.57 -6.10
N SER A 162 -14.60 11.54 -6.96
CA SER A 162 -15.78 11.54 -7.84
C SER A 162 -15.76 10.48 -8.95
N VAL A 163 -14.62 9.80 -9.14
CA VAL A 163 -14.39 8.86 -10.25
C VAL A 163 -14.60 7.40 -9.82
N PHE A 164 -14.37 7.09 -8.54
CA PHE A 164 -14.45 5.73 -8.02
C PHE A 164 -14.81 5.72 -6.52
N SER A 165 -15.83 4.96 -6.18
CA SER A 165 -16.28 4.73 -4.80
C SER A 165 -15.86 3.33 -4.40
N LEU A 166 -15.22 3.23 -3.23
CA LEU A 166 -14.86 1.94 -2.66
C LEU A 166 -16.11 1.17 -2.24
N PRO A 167 -16.09 -0.18 -2.27
CA PRO A 167 -17.22 -0.98 -1.81
C PRO A 167 -17.44 -0.76 -0.31
N GLU A 168 -18.56 -0.15 0.07
CA GLU A 168 -18.94 -0.04 1.48
C GLU A 168 -19.03 -1.43 2.12
N PRO A 169 -18.59 -1.60 3.38
CA PRO A 169 -18.17 -0.57 4.34
C PRO A 169 -16.65 -0.32 4.38
N THR A 170 -15.89 -0.55 3.31
CA THR A 170 -14.42 -0.47 3.41
C THR A 170 -13.89 0.94 3.64
N THR A 171 -13.02 1.07 4.65
CA THR A 171 -12.19 2.27 4.92
C THR A 171 -10.74 2.06 4.46
N ALA A 172 -10.46 0.96 3.76
CA ALA A 172 -9.12 0.57 3.36
C ALA A 172 -8.50 1.52 2.33
N PRO A 173 -7.18 1.79 2.40
CA PRO A 173 -6.45 2.50 1.36
C PRO A 173 -6.61 1.81 0.00
N ALA A 174 -6.80 2.62 -1.03
CA ALA A 174 -6.92 2.14 -2.40
C ALA A 174 -6.19 3.02 -3.41
N VAL A 175 -5.85 2.44 -4.54
CA VAL A 175 -5.12 3.08 -5.62
C VAL A 175 -5.69 2.68 -6.97
N LEU A 176 -5.91 3.66 -7.84
CA LEU A 176 -6.25 3.45 -9.24
C LEU A 176 -4.96 3.35 -10.04
N LEU A 177 -4.84 2.28 -10.82
CA LEU A 177 -3.73 2.01 -11.71
C LEU A 177 -4.21 2.18 -13.16
N GLY A 178 -3.66 3.19 -13.84
CA GLY A 178 -3.86 3.34 -15.28
C GLY A 178 -3.01 2.31 -16.03
N TYR A 179 -3.59 1.17 -16.42
CA TYR A 179 -2.83 0.10 -17.06
C TYR A 179 -2.49 0.37 -18.53
N GLU A 180 -3.17 1.32 -19.19
CA GLU A 180 -2.89 1.71 -20.57
C GLU A 180 -1.50 2.36 -20.73
N ALA A 181 -1.10 3.22 -19.78
CA ALA A 181 0.24 3.83 -19.76
C ALA A 181 1.36 2.78 -19.60
N LEU A 182 1.04 1.60 -19.07
CA LEU A 182 1.98 0.49 -18.93
C LEU A 182 1.99 -0.43 -20.16
N ARG A 183 0.98 -0.39 -21.04
CA ARG A 183 0.97 -1.13 -22.31
C ARG A 183 1.94 -0.55 -23.32
N GLU A 184 2.12 0.78 -23.33
CA GLU A 184 3.08 1.46 -24.22
C GLU A 184 4.53 1.01 -23.98
N THR A 185 4.85 0.54 -22.78
CA THR A 185 6.18 -0.02 -22.45
C THR A 185 6.43 -1.45 -22.95
N VAL A 186 5.48 -2.06 -23.67
CA VAL A 186 5.57 -3.43 -24.21
C VAL A 186 5.80 -3.45 -25.73
N GLN A 187 5.90 -2.29 -26.39
CA GLN A 187 6.45 -2.23 -27.75
C GLN A 187 7.98 -2.44 -27.66
N PRO A 188 8.60 -3.41 -28.36
CA PRO A 188 10.05 -3.48 -28.42
C PRO A 188 10.56 -2.17 -29.04
N ALA A 189 11.30 -1.41 -28.24
CA ALA A 189 11.97 -0.21 -28.70
C ALA A 189 12.86 -0.57 -29.89
N SER A 190 12.51 -0.05 -31.07
CA SER A 190 13.48 0.07 -32.15
C SER A 190 14.66 0.89 -31.64
N PRO A 191 15.91 0.44 -31.85
CA PRO A 191 17.09 1.12 -31.35
C PRO A 191 17.33 2.35 -32.23
N GLY A 192 17.22 3.54 -31.66
CA GLY A 192 17.50 4.73 -32.46
C GLY A 192 17.10 6.05 -31.82
N ARG A 193 17.77 6.41 -30.72
CA ARG A 193 18.29 7.78 -30.50
C ARG A 193 19.01 7.86 -29.16
N ALA A 194 20.33 7.99 -29.25
CA ALA A 194 21.18 8.43 -28.15
C ALA A 194 20.89 9.91 -27.84
N PRO A 195 20.92 10.31 -26.56
CA PRO A 195 21.35 11.64 -26.16
C PRO A 195 22.83 11.57 -25.77
N LEU A 196 23.63 12.25 -26.58
CA LEU A 196 25.03 12.55 -26.30
C LEU A 196 25.14 13.61 -25.20
N GLN A 197 26.13 13.36 -24.33
CA GLN A 197 26.99 14.32 -23.62
C GLN A 197 26.51 14.94 -22.30
N ALA A 198 27.12 14.39 -21.24
CA ALA A 198 27.63 15.09 -20.06
C ALA A 198 28.58 16.24 -20.46
N THR A 199 28.94 17.25 -19.65
CA THR A 199 29.48 17.31 -18.27
C THR A 199 29.79 18.83 -18.00
N PRO A 200 30.50 19.28 -16.94
CA PRO A 200 30.27 19.23 -15.50
C PRO A 200 30.48 20.62 -14.81
N GLU A 201 30.53 20.63 -13.46
CA GLU A 201 31.16 21.64 -12.57
C GLU A 201 30.47 23.02 -12.46
N SER A 202 30.41 23.75 -11.35
CA SER A 202 31.03 23.79 -10.00
C SER A 202 30.05 24.67 -9.16
N THR A 203 29.99 24.78 -7.82
CA THR A 203 31.04 24.85 -6.81
C THR A 203 30.41 24.67 -5.42
N LEU A 204 31.27 24.22 -4.52
CA LEU A 204 31.14 23.99 -3.08
C LEU A 204 30.71 25.23 -2.25
N THR A 205 29.82 24.99 -1.27
CA THR A 205 29.75 25.36 0.19
C THR A 205 30.44 26.66 0.71
N PRO A 206 30.18 27.17 1.95
CA PRO A 206 29.42 26.63 3.10
C PRO A 206 28.52 27.67 3.82
N GLY A 207 27.71 27.25 4.81
CA GLY A 207 27.19 28.23 5.77
C GLY A 207 26.06 27.79 6.69
N SER A 208 26.46 27.39 7.90
CA SER A 208 25.76 27.66 9.16
C SER A 208 24.61 26.76 9.64
N SER A 209 25.00 25.83 10.52
CA SER A 209 24.69 25.91 11.96
C SER A 209 23.22 26.01 12.41
N ALA A 210 22.62 24.85 12.68
CA ALA A 210 21.75 24.67 13.85
C ALA A 210 21.99 23.23 14.33
N GLY A 211 22.93 23.00 15.25
CA GLY A 211 22.70 23.31 16.64
C GLY A 211 22.25 22.03 17.34
N ARG A 212 23.23 21.26 17.83
CA ARG A 212 23.03 20.14 18.75
C ARG A 212 22.12 20.58 19.90
N GLN A 213 20.90 20.06 19.94
CA GLN A 213 20.15 19.94 21.18
C GLN A 213 20.04 18.46 21.53
N ARG A 214 21.18 17.87 21.94
CA ARG A 214 21.18 16.67 22.81
C ARG A 214 21.06 17.16 24.26
N GLY A 215 19.92 17.79 24.57
CA GLY A 215 19.59 18.21 25.92
C GLY A 215 18.38 17.41 26.42
N PRO A 216 18.22 17.22 27.74
CA PRO A 216 17.06 16.56 28.33
C PRO A 216 15.72 17.20 27.89
N GLU A 217 15.72 18.49 27.56
CA GLU A 217 14.55 19.24 27.07
C GLU A 217 14.08 18.79 25.68
N ALA A 218 15.00 18.44 24.78
CA ALA A 218 14.64 17.94 23.45
C ALA A 218 14.02 16.53 23.52
N ILE A 219 14.43 15.72 24.50
CA ILE A 219 13.82 14.41 24.79
C ILE A 219 12.43 14.61 25.37
N ALA A 220 12.29 15.51 26.35
CA ALA A 220 11.00 15.82 26.96
C ALA A 220 9.99 16.32 25.91
N ALA A 221 10.43 17.15 24.96
CA ALA A 221 9.61 17.59 23.84
C ALA A 221 9.18 16.43 22.93
N LYS A 222 10.10 15.51 22.59
CA LYS A 222 9.79 14.30 21.80
C LYS A 222 8.85 13.34 22.52
N LEU A 223 9.03 13.15 23.83
CA LEU A 223 8.16 12.31 24.66
C LEU A 223 6.75 12.90 24.81
N ARG A 224 6.64 14.23 24.98
CA ARG A 224 5.33 14.92 25.00
C ARG A 224 4.59 14.73 23.69
N ARG A 225 5.29 14.89 22.56
CA ARG A 225 4.69 14.70 21.22
C ARG A 225 4.29 13.25 20.95
N LEU A 226 5.12 12.28 21.38
CA LEU A 226 4.79 10.85 21.30
C LEU A 226 3.56 10.50 22.14
N LYS A 227 3.43 11.09 23.35
CA LYS A 227 2.26 10.93 24.21
C LYS A 227 1.01 11.53 23.57
N GLN A 228 1.12 12.72 22.99
CA GLN A 228 0.00 13.36 22.28
C GLN A 228 -0.55 12.49 21.15
N TRP A 229 0.30 11.90 20.31
CA TRP A 229 -0.15 11.01 19.24
C TRP A 229 -0.82 9.73 19.73
N TYR A 230 -0.40 9.22 20.89
CA TYR A 230 -1.07 8.09 21.53
C TYR A 230 -2.46 8.49 22.03
N GLU A 231 -2.59 9.66 22.66
CA GLU A 231 -3.88 10.19 23.13
C GLU A 231 -4.84 10.55 21.98
N GLU A 232 -4.31 11.01 20.84
CA GLU A 232 -5.07 11.28 19.61
C GLU A 232 -5.44 9.99 18.83
N GLY A 233 -5.03 8.81 19.31
CA GLY A 233 -5.29 7.53 18.67
C GLY A 233 -4.54 7.30 17.36
N LEU A 234 -3.54 8.13 17.06
CA LEU A 234 -2.73 8.06 15.83
C LEU A 234 -1.67 6.94 15.88
N ILE A 235 -1.40 6.37 17.05
CA ILE A 235 -0.43 5.30 17.24
C ILE A 235 -0.95 4.28 18.25
N THR A 236 -0.54 3.02 18.13
CA THR A 236 -0.98 1.97 19.06
C THR A 236 -0.20 2.02 20.39
N GLU A 237 -0.72 1.37 21.44
CA GLU A 237 -0.03 1.26 22.73
C GLU A 237 1.35 0.57 22.60
N GLN A 238 1.43 -0.45 21.74
CA GLN A 238 2.68 -1.17 21.49
C GLN A 238 3.73 -0.23 20.86
N ASP A 239 3.32 0.60 19.90
CA ASP A 239 4.19 1.58 19.25
C ASP A 239 4.67 2.64 20.24
N TYR A 240 3.76 3.15 21.07
CA TYR A 240 4.09 4.11 22.13
C TYR A 240 5.18 3.56 23.07
N ARG A 241 5.01 2.33 23.56
CA ARG A 241 5.98 1.68 24.46
C ARG A 241 7.33 1.48 23.77
N GLN A 242 7.34 0.99 22.53
CA GLN A 242 8.56 0.73 21.78
C GLN A 242 9.34 2.03 21.49
N LYS A 243 8.65 3.09 21.04
CA LYS A 243 9.29 4.38 20.73
C LYS A 243 9.73 5.12 21.99
N LYS A 244 8.98 5.04 23.09
CA LYS A 244 9.39 5.59 24.38
C LYS A 244 10.69 4.95 24.86
N LYS A 245 10.79 3.62 24.78
CA LYS A 245 12.02 2.89 25.13
C LYS A 245 13.19 3.31 24.23
N ALA A 246 13.00 3.36 22.91
CA ALA A 246 14.04 3.79 21.99
C ALA A 246 14.49 5.26 22.20
N LEU A 247 13.58 6.15 22.58
CA LEU A 247 13.91 7.54 22.94
C LEU A 247 14.73 7.64 24.23
N LEU A 248 14.50 6.74 25.18
CA LEU A 248 15.26 6.68 26.44
C LEU A 248 16.62 5.99 26.27
N GLU A 249 16.73 4.99 25.40
CA GLU A 249 17.99 4.28 25.11
C GLU A 249 18.93 5.06 24.18
N ALA A 250 18.41 6.02 23.41
CA ALA A 250 19.22 6.85 22.51
C ALA A 250 19.98 8.00 23.24
N PHE A 251 19.90 8.05 24.58
CA PHE A 251 20.50 9.05 25.46
C PHE A 251 21.21 8.37 26.63
#